data_AF-A0A1X7H3I7-F1
#
_entry.id   AF-A0A1X7H3I7-F1
#
_cell.length_a   1.000
_cell.length_b   1.000
_cell.length_c   1.000
_cell.angle_alpha   90.00
_cell.angle_beta   90.00
_cell.angle_gamma   90.00
#
_symmetry.space_group_name_H-M   'P 1'
#
loop_
_entity.id
_entity.type
_entity.pdbx_description
1 polymer ?
#
loop_
_entity_poly.entity_id
_entity_poly.type
_entity_poly.pdbx_seq_one_letter_code
_entity_poly.pdbx_strand_id
1 'polypeptide(L)'
;MTTIQIREVVERLVAASQRKPGAPEIPVVLDAGYDTPHIAHLRDNLPVEILGRLRSAHVMRRPAPSHEEFRPAAQARRDDPAPWGAEQAVTAANTRLHWKATAQAWVRLHPRLTRRAAWLDHDGPLPIIEGTVIRLVVQKLPSGGDNKPL
;
A
#
# COMPACT_ATOMS: atom_id res chain seq x y z
N MET A 1 13.64 1.71 -8.93
CA MET A 1 13.89 0.43 -8.28
C MET A 1 13.13 -0.64 -9.02
N THR A 2 13.80 -1.73 -9.38
CA THR A 2 13.20 -2.90 -10.02
C THR A 2 13.08 -4.04 -9.01
N THR A 3 12.21 -5.01 -9.26
CA THR A 3 12.09 -6.20 -8.42
C THR A 3 13.39 -7.02 -8.36
N ILE A 4 14.18 -6.99 -9.44
CA ILE A 4 15.51 -7.63 -9.49
C ILE A 4 16.44 -7.03 -8.44
N GLN A 5 16.49 -5.71 -8.33
CA GLN A 5 17.32 -5.04 -7.32
C GLN A 5 16.89 -5.40 -5.89
N ILE A 6 15.58 -5.51 -5.64
CA ILE A 6 15.06 -5.94 -4.34
C ILE A 6 15.51 -7.37 -4.04
N ARG A 7 15.35 -8.27 -5.01
CA ARG A 7 15.76 -9.68 -4.90
C ARG A 7 17.25 -9.81 -4.57
N GLU A 8 18.11 -9.17 -5.33
CA GLU A 8 19.57 -9.22 -5.13
C GLU A 8 19.96 -8.76 -3.72
N VAL A 9 19.36 -7.67 -3.23
CA VAL A 9 19.62 -7.15 -1.88
C VAL A 9 19.13 -8.13 -0.82
N VAL A 10 17.91 -8.67 -0.97
CA VAL A 10 17.31 -9.61 -0.02
C VAL A 10 18.11 -10.91 0.04
N GLU A 11 18.49 -11.47 -1.10
CA GLU A 11 19.29 -12.69 -1.18
C GLU A 11 20.65 -12.50 -0.51
N ARG A 12 21.30 -11.34 -0.68
CA ARG A 12 22.55 -11.02 0.02
C ARG A 12 22.37 -10.90 1.54
N LEU A 13 21.28 -10.29 2.01
CA LEU A 13 20.98 -10.20 3.45
C LEU A 13 20.73 -11.59 4.06
N VAL A 14 20.00 -12.45 3.35
CA VAL A 14 19.75 -13.84 3.76
C VAL A 14 21.05 -14.63 3.78
N ALA A 15 21.87 -14.54 2.72
CA ALA A 15 23.17 -15.22 2.64
C ALA A 15 24.14 -14.78 3.75
N ALA A 16 24.11 -13.50 4.12
CA ALA A 16 24.89 -12.96 5.23
C ALA A 16 24.35 -13.31 6.63
N SER A 17 23.33 -14.19 6.73
CA SER A 17 22.70 -14.62 7.98
C SER A 17 22.22 -13.46 8.85
N GLN A 18 21.87 -12.32 8.22
CA GLN A 18 21.35 -11.14 8.91
C GLN A 18 19.88 -11.33 9.35
N ARG A 19 19.27 -12.45 8.96
CA ARG A 19 17.91 -12.83 9.34
C ARG A 19 17.92 -14.16 10.09
N LYS A 20 17.21 -14.18 11.22
CA LYS A 20 16.96 -15.40 11.99
C LYS A 20 15.74 -16.14 11.45
N PRO A 21 15.68 -17.48 11.55
CA PRO A 21 14.44 -18.23 11.32
C PRO A 21 13.30 -17.65 12.17
N GLY A 22 12.12 -17.47 11.56
CA GLY A 22 10.96 -16.88 12.23
C GLY A 22 10.99 -15.36 12.44
N ALA A 23 12.03 -14.66 11.97
CA ALA A 23 12.03 -13.19 11.97
C ALA A 23 10.91 -12.63 11.06
N PRO A 24 10.40 -11.42 11.32
CA PRO A 24 9.44 -10.75 10.44
C PRO A 24 9.91 -10.64 8.97
N GLU A 25 8.98 -10.36 8.07
CA GLU A 25 9.31 -9.96 6.69
C GLU A 25 10.13 -8.67 6.71
N ILE A 26 11.01 -8.51 5.72
CA ILE A 26 11.87 -7.33 5.58
C ILE A 26 11.02 -6.20 5.00
N PRO A 27 10.84 -5.06 5.70
CA PRO A 27 10.07 -3.95 5.16
C PRO A 27 10.86 -3.25 4.05
N VAL A 28 10.28 -3.18 2.86
CA VAL A 28 10.79 -2.41 1.72
C VAL A 28 9.91 -1.18 1.55
N VAL A 29 10.47 0.00 1.83
CA VAL A 29 9.72 1.26 1.80
C VAL A 29 9.91 1.96 0.45
N LEU A 30 8.78 2.22 -0.22
CA LEU A 30 8.73 2.84 -1.54
C LEU A 30 8.12 4.24 -1.44
N ASP A 31 8.73 5.20 -2.13
CA ASP A 31 8.09 6.50 -2.34
C ASP A 31 7.05 6.47 -3.48
N ALA A 32 6.21 7.50 -3.56
CA ALA A 32 5.12 7.68 -4.52
C ALA A 32 5.53 7.63 -6.01
N GLY A 33 6.82 7.69 -6.31
CA GLY A 33 7.33 7.50 -7.67
C GLY A 33 7.23 6.05 -8.17
N TYR A 34 7.07 5.06 -7.28
CA TYR A 34 7.09 3.65 -7.63
C TYR A 34 5.69 3.03 -7.73
N ASP A 35 5.51 2.12 -8.69
CA ASP A 35 4.33 1.27 -8.80
C ASP A 35 4.38 0.18 -7.72
N THR A 36 3.95 0.56 -6.52
CA THR A 36 3.93 -0.30 -5.32
C THR A 36 3.14 -1.60 -5.56
N PRO A 37 1.92 -1.56 -6.16
CA PRO A 37 1.19 -2.77 -6.48
C PRO A 37 1.96 -3.71 -7.41
N HIS A 38 2.60 -3.18 -8.45
CA HIS A 38 3.38 -4.00 -9.37
C HIS A 38 4.58 -4.66 -8.68
N ILE A 39 5.31 -3.92 -7.83
CA ILE A 39 6.42 -4.49 -7.05
C ILE A 39 5.94 -5.57 -6.08
N ALA A 40 4.78 -5.34 -5.43
CA ALA A 40 4.18 -6.33 -4.53
C ALA A 40 3.74 -7.61 -5.28
N HIS A 41 3.21 -7.48 -6.51
CA HIS A 41 2.87 -8.62 -7.36
C HIS A 41 4.09 -9.46 -7.72
N LEU A 42 5.21 -8.81 -8.04
CA LEU A 42 6.43 -9.47 -8.48
C LEU A 42 7.29 -10.01 -7.32
N ARG A 43 6.88 -9.87 -6.06
CA ARG A 43 7.71 -10.25 -4.91
C ARG A 43 8.05 -11.74 -4.84
N ASP A 44 7.33 -12.61 -5.57
CA ASP A 44 7.68 -14.03 -5.80
C ASP A 44 8.30 -14.74 -4.57
N ASN A 45 7.48 -14.87 -3.52
CA ASN A 45 7.83 -15.52 -2.24
C ASN A 45 9.07 -14.97 -1.51
N LEU A 46 9.60 -13.81 -1.92
CA LEU A 46 10.61 -13.11 -1.14
C LEU A 46 10.03 -12.75 0.24
N PRO A 47 10.81 -12.89 1.32
CA PRO A 47 10.38 -12.58 2.67
C PRO A 47 10.35 -11.06 2.90
N VAL A 48 9.60 -10.34 2.08
CA VAL A 48 9.53 -8.87 2.06
C VAL A 48 8.09 -8.38 2.20
N GLU A 49 7.93 -7.38 3.04
CA GLU A 49 6.70 -6.61 3.16
C GLU A 49 6.89 -5.30 2.40
N ILE A 50 6.07 -5.07 1.37
CA ILE A 50 6.16 -3.86 0.55
C ILE A 50 5.28 -2.77 1.17
N LEU A 51 5.90 -1.70 1.67
CA LEU A 51 5.20 -0.52 2.17
C LEU A 51 5.45 0.65 1.22
N GLY A 52 4.42 1.09 0.50
CA GLY A 52 4.56 2.19 -0.44
C GLY A 52 3.68 3.38 -0.13
N ARG A 53 4.23 4.59 -0.30
CA ARG A 53 3.40 5.78 -0.43
C ARG A 53 2.70 5.72 -1.77
N LEU A 54 1.37 5.67 -1.77
CA LEU A 54 0.59 5.73 -3.01
C LEU A 54 0.55 7.18 -3.52
N ARG A 55 0.28 7.39 -4.82
CA ARG A 55 -0.14 8.70 -5.38
C ARG A 55 -1.67 8.86 -5.28
N SER A 56 -2.21 10.08 -5.22
CA SER A 56 -3.67 10.36 -5.12
C SER A 56 -4.55 9.66 -6.14
N ALA A 57 -4.02 9.36 -7.32
CA ALA A 57 -4.84 8.87 -8.44
C ALA A 57 -5.30 7.40 -8.32
N HIS A 58 -5.02 6.71 -7.20
CA HIS A 58 -5.46 5.32 -7.04
C HIS A 58 -6.91 5.25 -6.56
N VAL A 59 -7.74 4.57 -7.35
CA VAL A 59 -9.06 4.12 -6.90
C VAL A 59 -8.87 2.82 -6.15
N MET A 60 -9.39 2.73 -4.93
CA MET A 60 -9.36 1.55 -4.09
C MET A 60 -10.72 0.85 -4.09
N ARG A 61 -10.68 -0.47 -3.95
CA ARG A 61 -11.85 -1.34 -3.92
C ARG A 61 -11.72 -2.37 -2.80
N ARG A 62 -12.85 -2.79 -2.25
CA ARG A 62 -12.94 -4.07 -1.54
C ARG A 62 -13.03 -5.20 -2.58
N PRO A 63 -12.50 -6.40 -2.29
CA PRO A 63 -12.81 -7.61 -3.05
C PRO A 63 -14.32 -7.70 -3.26
N ALA A 64 -14.73 -8.13 -4.44
CA ALA A 64 -16.15 -8.37 -4.67
C ALA A 64 -16.64 -9.34 -3.59
N PRO A 65 -17.65 -8.97 -2.81
CA PRO A 65 -18.17 -9.86 -1.78
C PRO A 65 -18.87 -11.05 -2.47
N SER A 66 -19.23 -12.08 -1.71
CA SER A 66 -19.94 -13.25 -2.27
C SER A 66 -21.26 -12.81 -2.93
N HIS A 67 -21.84 -13.64 -3.82
CA HIS A 67 -23.05 -13.28 -4.59
C HIS A 67 -24.24 -12.86 -3.70
N GLU A 68 -24.28 -13.26 -2.42
CA GLU A 68 -25.30 -12.88 -1.44
C GLU A 68 -25.17 -11.43 -0.93
N GLU A 69 -24.00 -10.82 -1.04
CA GLU A 69 -23.66 -9.51 -0.44
C GLU A 69 -23.75 -8.35 -1.45
N PHE A 70 -24.41 -8.58 -2.59
CA PHE A 70 -24.41 -7.73 -3.78
C PHE A 70 -25.18 -6.41 -3.60
N ARG A 71 -24.60 -5.44 -2.89
CA ARG A 71 -24.95 -4.01 -3.00
C ARG A 71 -23.68 -3.16 -3.13
N PRO A 72 -23.76 -2.00 -3.82
CA PRO A 72 -22.77 -1.64 -4.82
C PRO A 72 -21.38 -1.50 -4.19
N ALA A 73 -20.40 -2.29 -4.66
CA ALA A 73 -19.01 -2.11 -4.28
C ALA A 73 -18.57 -0.71 -4.77
N ALA A 74 -18.61 0.27 -3.87
CA ALA A 74 -18.32 1.65 -4.20
C ALA A 74 -16.82 1.78 -4.50
N GLN A 75 -16.53 2.44 -5.62
CA GLN A 75 -15.17 2.83 -5.96
C GLN A 75 -14.85 4.11 -5.19
N ALA A 76 -13.86 4.06 -4.29
CA ALA A 76 -13.37 5.29 -3.68
C ALA A 76 -12.02 5.67 -4.25
N ARG A 77 -11.79 6.96 -4.41
CA ARG A 77 -10.42 7.45 -4.59
C ARG A 77 -9.69 7.43 -3.25
N ARG A 78 -8.36 7.30 -3.28
CA ARG A 78 -7.52 7.29 -2.08
C ARG A 78 -7.74 8.49 -1.14
N ASP A 79 -8.11 9.64 -1.68
CA ASP A 79 -8.38 10.87 -0.94
C ASP A 79 -9.72 10.89 -0.20
N ASP A 80 -10.68 10.06 -0.59
CA ASP A 80 -12.00 9.94 0.05
C ASP A 80 -12.20 8.51 0.62
N PRO A 81 -11.99 8.32 1.93
CA PRO A 81 -12.14 7.01 2.55
C PRO A 81 -13.60 6.62 2.83
N ALA A 82 -14.57 7.52 2.68
CA ALA A 82 -15.97 7.26 3.03
C ALA A 82 -16.55 5.96 2.44
N PRO A 83 -16.21 5.55 1.18
CA PRO A 83 -16.73 4.33 0.59
C PRO A 83 -15.97 3.04 0.98
N TRP A 84 -14.92 3.10 1.81
CA TRP A 84 -14.14 1.93 2.23
C TRP A 84 -14.76 1.12 3.37
N GLY A 85 -15.81 1.66 3.99
CA GLY A 85 -16.40 1.15 5.21
C GLY A 85 -15.55 1.45 6.45
N ALA A 86 -15.86 0.77 7.56
CA ALA A 86 -15.19 0.99 8.83
C ALA A 86 -13.69 0.66 8.76
N GLU A 87 -12.89 1.48 9.44
CA GLU A 87 -11.48 1.19 9.73
C GLU A 87 -11.34 -0.08 10.55
N GLN A 88 -10.28 -0.87 10.28
CA GLN A 88 -9.93 -2.00 11.14
C GLN A 88 -9.01 -1.61 12.28
N ALA A 89 -8.21 -0.54 12.10
CA ALA A 89 -7.38 0.00 13.17
C ALA A 89 -7.27 1.52 13.05
N VAL A 90 -7.25 2.19 14.20
CA VAL A 90 -7.01 3.63 14.31
C VAL A 90 -6.03 3.87 15.45
N THR A 91 -4.93 4.54 15.14
CA THR A 91 -3.93 4.96 16.13
C THR A 91 -3.68 6.45 15.99
N ALA A 92 -3.60 7.17 17.12
CA ALA A 92 -3.24 8.58 17.13
C ALA A 92 -2.07 8.82 18.08
N ALA A 93 -1.13 9.65 17.65
CA ALA A 93 0.02 10.04 18.46
C ALA A 93 0.32 11.53 18.29
N ASN A 94 0.75 12.18 19.37
CA ASN A 94 1.31 13.52 19.27
C ASN A 94 2.77 13.41 18.83
N THR A 95 3.14 14.17 17.81
CA THR A 95 4.48 14.23 17.26
C THR A 95 5.01 15.63 17.39
N ARG A 96 6.33 15.77 17.53
CA ARG A 96 6.99 17.08 17.64
C ARG A 96 6.81 17.95 16.41
N LEU A 97 6.83 17.35 15.21
CA LEU A 97 6.83 18.07 13.93
C LEU A 97 5.42 18.26 13.35
N HIS A 98 4.51 17.33 13.62
CA HIS A 98 3.20 17.27 12.96
C HIS A 98 2.02 17.45 13.91
N TRP A 99 2.31 17.71 15.20
CA TRP A 99 1.32 17.65 16.29
C TRP A 99 0.60 16.30 16.23
N LYS A 100 -0.74 16.28 16.37
CA LYS A 100 -1.50 15.04 16.30
C LYS A 100 -1.41 14.43 14.90
N ALA A 101 -0.87 13.21 14.84
CA ALA A 101 -0.89 12.34 13.68
C ALA A 101 -1.85 11.19 13.94
N THR A 102 -2.80 10.97 13.04
CA THR A 102 -3.78 9.88 13.09
C THR A 102 -3.53 8.95 11.90
N ALA A 103 -3.27 7.69 12.18
CA ALA A 103 -3.19 6.61 11.20
C ALA A 103 -4.47 5.78 11.27
N GLN A 104 -5.17 5.68 10.15
CA GLN A 104 -6.36 4.84 9.95
C GLN A 104 -6.00 3.75 8.95
N ALA A 105 -6.33 2.50 9.25
CA ALA A 105 -5.99 1.36 8.40
C ALA A 105 -7.24 0.61 7.95
N TRP A 106 -7.28 0.30 6.65
CA TRP A 106 -8.26 -0.59 6.04
C TRP A 106 -7.54 -1.80 5.45
N VAL A 107 -7.88 -2.99 5.93
CA VAL A 107 -7.31 -4.25 5.44
C VAL A 107 -8.13 -4.78 4.27
N ARG A 108 -7.48 -5.56 3.41
CA ARG A 108 -8.10 -6.16 2.22
C ARG A 108 -8.73 -5.11 1.30
N LEU A 109 -8.05 -3.99 1.11
CA LEU A 109 -8.32 -3.11 -0.03
C LEU A 109 -7.34 -3.43 -1.14
N HIS A 110 -7.74 -3.20 -2.38
CA HIS A 110 -6.87 -3.34 -3.54
C HIS A 110 -7.04 -2.15 -4.49
N PRO A 111 -5.97 -1.68 -5.13
CA PRO A 111 -6.06 -0.66 -6.15
C PRO A 111 -6.72 -1.22 -7.41
N ARG A 112 -7.56 -0.42 -8.05
CA ARG A 112 -8.04 -0.69 -9.40
C ARG A 112 -6.86 -0.53 -10.35
N LEU A 113 -6.33 -1.65 -10.82
CA LEU A 113 -5.32 -1.68 -11.86
C LEU A 113 -5.94 -1.38 -13.23
N THR A 114 -5.13 -0.81 -14.11
CA THR A 114 -5.45 -0.51 -15.51
C THR A 114 -4.23 -0.85 -16.36
N ARG A 115 -4.42 -1.28 -17.61
CA ARG A 115 -3.31 -1.60 -18.53
C ARG A 115 -2.58 -0.34 -18.99
N ARG A 116 -1.68 0.16 -18.14
CA ARG A 116 -0.84 1.34 -18.37
C ARG A 116 0.46 1.19 -17.57
N ALA A 117 1.49 1.94 -17.94
CA ALA A 117 2.78 1.96 -17.26
C ALA A 117 3.31 0.53 -17.05
N ALA A 118 3.62 0.13 -15.81
CA ALA A 118 4.17 -1.20 -15.49
C ALA A 118 3.24 -2.38 -15.86
N TRP A 119 1.95 -2.10 -16.12
CA TRP A 119 0.94 -3.11 -16.46
C TRP A 119 0.59 -3.15 -17.96
N LEU A 120 1.35 -2.44 -18.80
CA LEU A 120 1.06 -2.34 -20.24
C LEU A 120 1.15 -3.71 -20.94
N ASP A 121 2.24 -4.42 -20.67
CA ASP A 121 2.57 -5.72 -21.28
C ASP A 121 2.22 -6.91 -20.38
N HIS A 122 1.34 -6.70 -19.38
CA HIS A 122 0.93 -7.78 -18.48
C HIS A 122 0.01 -8.76 -19.20
N ASP A 123 0.43 -10.02 -19.25
CA ASP A 123 -0.33 -11.10 -19.88
C ASP A 123 -1.56 -11.51 -19.06
N GLY A 124 -2.69 -11.68 -19.74
CA GLY A 124 -3.93 -12.14 -19.13
C GLY A 124 -4.66 -11.09 -18.28
N PRO A 125 -5.54 -11.53 -17.36
CA PRO A 125 -6.26 -10.64 -16.46
C PRO A 125 -5.33 -9.91 -15.48
N LEU A 126 -5.63 -8.64 -15.21
CA LEU A 126 -4.91 -7.89 -14.18
C LEU A 126 -5.19 -8.51 -12.79
N PRO A 127 -4.16 -8.75 -11.96
CA PRO A 127 -4.34 -9.40 -10.68
C PRO A 127 -5.09 -8.51 -9.68
N ILE A 128 -5.78 -9.15 -8.74
CA ILE A 128 -6.27 -8.49 -7.53
C ILE A 128 -5.17 -8.60 -6.48
N ILE A 129 -4.59 -7.47 -6.10
CA ILE A 129 -3.52 -7.40 -5.11
C ILE A 129 -4.10 -6.75 -3.86
N GLU A 130 -4.62 -7.59 -2.96
CA GLU A 130 -5.07 -7.14 -1.65
C GLU A 130 -3.89 -6.60 -0.84
N GLY A 131 -4.14 -5.57 -0.06
CA GLY A 131 -3.21 -5.04 0.91
C GLY A 131 -3.93 -4.22 1.97
N THR A 132 -3.12 -3.60 2.82
CA THR A 132 -3.59 -2.66 3.83
C THR A 132 -3.37 -1.25 3.33
N VAL A 133 -4.42 -0.45 3.24
CA VAL A 133 -4.32 0.98 2.96
C VAL A 133 -4.27 1.71 4.28
N ILE A 134 -3.22 2.51 4.47
CA ILE A 134 -3.06 3.36 5.65
C ILE A 134 -3.23 4.81 5.22
N ARG A 135 -4.22 5.49 5.81
CA ARG A 135 -4.37 6.93 5.69
C ARG A 135 -3.73 7.59 6.89
N LEU A 136 -2.71 8.41 6.64
CA LEU A 136 -2.07 9.24 7.65
C LEU A 136 -2.57 10.68 7.50
N VAL A 137 -3.25 11.18 8.53
CA VAL A 137 -3.66 12.59 8.63
C VAL A 137 -2.84 13.24 9.74
N VAL A 138 -2.22 14.36 9.41
CA VAL A 138 -1.51 15.19 10.37
C VAL A 138 -2.28 16.49 10.61
N GLN A 139 -2.14 17.04 11.82
CA GLN A 139 -2.75 18.32 12.16
C GLN A 139 -2.02 19.49 11.50
N LYS A 140 -0.70 19.40 11.30
CA LYS A 140 0.07 20.44 10.62
C LYS A 140 1.27 19.88 9.87
N LEU A 141 1.50 20.39 8.67
CA LEU A 141 2.74 20.16 7.92
C LEU A 141 3.83 21.13 8.39
N PRO A 142 5.09 20.68 8.50
CA PRO A 142 6.21 21.53 8.90
C PRO A 142 6.45 22.69 7.93
N SER A 143 6.12 22.50 6.65
CA SER A 143 6.21 23.52 5.60
C SER A 143 5.08 24.56 5.64
N GLY A 144 4.06 24.38 6.49
CA GLY A 144 2.89 25.27 6.57
C GLY A 144 1.88 25.13 5.43
N GLY A 145 2.08 24.20 4.49
CA GLY A 145 1.13 23.93 3.41
C GLY A 145 -0.12 23.18 3.87
N ASP A 146 -1.13 23.12 3.00
CA ASP A 146 -2.36 22.37 3.22
C ASP A 146 -2.07 20.87 3.41
N ASN A 147 -2.64 20.25 4.45
CA ASN A 147 -2.53 18.81 4.71
C ASN A 147 -3.49 17.99 3.82
N LYS A 148 -3.51 18.26 2.51
CA LYS A 148 -4.32 17.51 1.54
C LYS A 148 -3.59 16.24 1.11
N PRO A 149 -4.30 15.13 0.87
CA PRO A 149 -3.69 13.94 0.28
C PRO A 149 -3.03 14.28 -1.07
N LEU A 150 -1.74 13.94 -1.26
CA LEU A 150 -0.94 14.20 -2.47
C LEU A 150 -1.18 13.20 -3.60
#